data_AF-A0A511V4L6-F1
#
_entry.id   AF-A0A511V4L6-F1
#
_cell.length_a   1.000
_cell.length_b   1.000
_cell.length_c   1.000
_cell.angle_alpha   90.00
_cell.angle_beta   90.00
_cell.angle_gamma   90.00
#
_symmetry.space_group_name_H-M   'P 1'
#
loop_
_entity.id
_entity.type
_entity.pdbx_description
1 polymer ?
#
loop_
_entity_poly.entity_id
_entity_poly.type
_entity_poly.pdbx_seq_one_letter_code
_entity_poly.pdbx_strand_id
1 'polypeptide(L)'
;MPLNGQNTFSPTVTEYDAQTPVVYTVYNEVHQVLLNNTVFLKTLADAINAEVQAAREGKASLLANLQSIRLALQSGSANFGGTTGTTITHNLGTTNFRVSITPTANPDGYLGEVWVVKSANTMTIFNSGDFRGAFDYQIYSN
;
A
#
# COMPACT_ATOMS: atom_id res chain seq x y z
N MET A 1 12.22 -18.42 27.63
CA MET A 1 12.99 -17.62 28.61
C MET A 1 13.20 -16.23 28.01
N PRO A 2 13.04 -15.14 28.78
CA PRO A 2 13.36 -13.80 28.28
C PRO A 2 14.87 -13.68 28.02
N LEU A 3 15.25 -13.05 26.90
CA LEU A 3 16.63 -12.68 26.64
C LEU A 3 17.00 -11.54 27.58
N ASN A 4 17.95 -11.76 28.49
CA ASN A 4 18.32 -10.81 29.54
C ASN A 4 19.68 -10.16 29.24
N GLY A 5 19.77 -9.52 28.07
CA GLY A 5 20.97 -8.81 27.57
C GLY A 5 20.69 -7.32 27.36
N GLN A 6 21.74 -6.55 27.11
CA GLN A 6 21.66 -5.12 26.78
C GLN A 6 21.37 -4.93 25.28
N ASN A 7 20.61 -3.88 24.94
CA ASN A 7 20.36 -3.50 23.55
C ASN A 7 21.55 -2.75 22.95
N THR A 8 22.67 -3.46 22.77
CA THR A 8 23.93 -2.92 22.25
C THR A 8 24.50 -3.87 21.21
N PHE A 9 24.98 -3.32 20.10
CA PHE A 9 25.64 -4.10 19.06
C PHE A 9 27.16 -4.03 19.18
N SER A 10 27.81 -5.18 19.16
CA SER A 10 29.25 -5.33 18.96
C SER A 10 29.51 -5.94 17.58
N PRO A 11 30.30 -5.28 16.71
CA PRO A 11 30.68 -5.84 15.42
C PRO A 11 31.69 -7.00 15.53
N THR A 12 32.30 -7.17 16.70
CA THR A 12 33.30 -8.21 16.96
C THR A 12 32.87 -9.10 18.13
N VAL A 13 33.18 -10.39 17.99
CA VAL A 13 33.05 -11.41 19.03
C VAL A 13 34.41 -12.08 19.11
N THR A 14 35.10 -11.93 20.24
CA THR A 14 36.41 -12.56 20.43
C THR A 14 36.22 -14.07 20.56
N GLU A 15 36.89 -14.88 19.75
CA GLU A 15 36.97 -16.32 20.00
C GLU A 15 38.03 -16.59 21.06
N TYR A 16 37.72 -17.43 22.04
CA TYR A 16 38.74 -17.93 22.96
C TYR A 16 39.61 -18.95 22.21
N ASP A 17 40.91 -18.68 22.12
CA ASP A 17 41.88 -19.63 21.58
C ASP A 17 42.50 -20.51 22.69
N ALA A 18 43.33 -21.49 22.30
CA ALA A 18 43.99 -22.40 23.23
C ALA A 18 45.01 -21.71 24.17
N GLN A 19 45.39 -20.46 23.88
CA GLN A 19 46.33 -19.66 24.68
C GLN A 19 45.62 -18.67 25.61
N THR A 20 44.30 -18.48 25.48
CA THR A 20 43.54 -17.54 26.30
C THR A 20 43.24 -18.18 27.67
N PRO A 21 43.68 -17.60 28.81
CA PRO A 21 43.42 -18.18 30.12
C PRO A 21 41.91 -18.20 30.38
N VAL A 22 41.29 -19.38 30.34
CA VAL A 22 39.86 -19.53 30.64
C VAL A 22 39.68 -19.44 32.15
N VAL A 23 39.33 -18.25 32.64
CA VAL A 23 38.89 -18.10 34.02
C VAL A 23 37.46 -18.65 34.07
N TYR A 24 37.26 -19.80 34.74
CA TYR A 24 35.93 -20.38 35.01
C TYR A 24 35.14 -19.56 36.05
N THR A 25 35.20 -18.24 35.99
CA THR A 25 34.19 -17.41 36.62
C THR A 25 32.90 -17.57 35.81
N VAL A 26 31.77 -17.48 36.49
CA VAL A 26 30.41 -17.67 35.93
C VAL A 26 30.10 -16.73 34.74
N TYR A 27 30.98 -15.76 34.45
CA TYR A 27 30.82 -14.73 33.44
C TYR A 27 31.68 -15.02 32.20
N ASN A 28 31.02 -15.40 31.10
CA ASN A 28 31.65 -15.54 29.79
C ASN A 28 31.37 -14.28 28.96
N GLU A 29 32.40 -13.48 28.70
CA GLU A 29 32.30 -12.21 27.96
C GLU A 29 31.78 -12.42 26.54
N VAL A 30 32.22 -13.49 25.89
CA VAL A 30 31.78 -13.87 24.53
C VAL A 30 30.30 -14.19 24.51
N HIS A 31 29.82 -14.96 25.50
CA HIS A 31 28.40 -15.25 25.65
C HIS A 31 27.58 -13.98 25.87
N GLN A 32 28.09 -13.03 26.66
CA GLN A 32 27.40 -11.76 26.90
C GLN A 32 27.33 -10.87 25.66
N VAL A 33 28.40 -10.82 24.86
CA VAL A 33 28.38 -10.09 23.58
C VAL A 33 27.37 -10.70 22.62
N LEU A 34 27.32 -12.03 22.51
CA LEU A 34 26.34 -12.73 21.67
C LEU A 34 24.90 -12.50 22.17
N LEU A 35 24.69 -12.50 23.49
CA LEU A 35 23.39 -12.21 24.09
C LEU A 35 22.94 -10.78 23.78
N ASN A 36 23.83 -9.80 23.93
CA ASN A 36 23.56 -8.39 23.62
C ASN A 36 23.24 -8.19 22.13
N ASN A 37 24.03 -8.77 21.23
CA ASN A 37 23.77 -8.73 19.79
C ASN A 37 22.42 -9.36 19.43
N THR A 38 22.06 -10.46 20.10
CA THR A 38 20.75 -11.11 19.91
C THR A 38 19.60 -10.20 20.34
N VAL A 39 19.72 -9.54 21.50
CA VAL A 39 18.74 -8.55 21.98
C VAL A 39 18.63 -7.36 21.02
N PHE A 40 19.75 -6.84 20.52
CA PHE A 40 19.77 -5.77 19.54
C PHE A 40 19.06 -6.15 18.24
N LEU A 41 19.44 -7.29 17.64
CA LEU A 41 18.83 -7.78 16.40
C LEU A 41 17.34 -8.08 16.56
N LYS A 42 16.93 -8.62 17.73
CA LYS A 42 15.51 -8.84 18.04
C LYS A 42 14.75 -7.52 18.14
N THR A 43 15.31 -6.53 18.83
CA THR A 43 14.70 -5.20 18.97
C THR A 43 14.54 -4.53 17.60
N LEU A 44 15.55 -4.60 16.75
CA LEU A 44 15.51 -4.09 15.38
C LEU A 44 14.46 -4.82 14.53
N ALA A 45 14.42 -6.16 14.59
CA ALA A 45 13.44 -6.97 13.86
C ALA A 45 12.00 -6.67 14.30
N ASP A 46 11.77 -6.50 15.60
CA ASP A 46 10.46 -6.12 16.14
C ASP A 46 10.04 -4.71 15.66
N ALA A 47 10.97 -3.75 15.63
CA ALA A 47 10.71 -2.40 15.13
C ALA A 47 10.36 -2.40 13.63
N ILE A 48 11.14 -3.11 12.80
CA ILE A 48 10.86 -3.27 11.37
C ILE A 48 9.50 -3.95 11.17
N ASN A 49 9.20 -5.00 11.93
CA ASN A 49 7.91 -5.68 11.87
C ASN A 49 6.76 -4.72 12.23
N ALA A 50 6.91 -3.91 13.27
CA ALA A 50 5.89 -2.93 13.66
C ALA A 50 5.64 -1.90 12.55
N GLU A 51 6.68 -1.37 11.92
CA GLU A 51 6.57 -0.44 10.79
C GLU A 51 5.88 -1.09 9.58
N VAL A 52 6.27 -2.31 9.22
CA VAL A 52 5.65 -3.06 8.11
C VAL A 52 4.17 -3.34 8.40
N GLN A 53 3.79 -3.68 9.63
CA GLN A 53 2.39 -3.89 9.98
C GLN A 53 1.59 -2.59 9.93
N ALA A 54 2.16 -1.47 10.38
CA ALA A 54 1.53 -0.16 10.27
C ALA A 54 1.30 0.23 8.80
N ALA A 55 2.33 0.12 7.95
CA ALA A 55 2.26 0.42 6.53
C ALA A 55 1.33 -0.52 5.74
N ARG A 56 1.02 -1.71 6.27
CA ARG A 56 0.05 -2.64 5.68
C ARG A 56 -1.39 -2.23 5.93
N GLU A 57 -1.69 -1.39 6.93
CA GLU A 57 -3.05 -0.96 7.27
C GLU A 57 -4.05 -2.13 7.39
N GLY A 58 -3.62 -3.23 8.03
CA GLY A 58 -4.44 -4.44 8.20
C GLY A 58 -4.57 -5.34 6.95
N LYS A 59 -3.90 -5.02 5.84
CA LYS A 59 -3.87 -5.85 4.62
C LYS A 59 -2.90 -7.04 4.76
N ALA A 60 -3.11 -8.07 3.93
CA ALA A 60 -2.30 -9.30 3.90
C ALA A 60 -0.83 -9.09 3.48
N SER A 61 -0.50 -7.98 2.83
CA SER A 61 0.86 -7.59 2.47
C SER A 61 0.94 -6.10 2.09
N LEU A 62 2.15 -5.53 2.02
CA LEU A 62 2.34 -4.17 1.49
C LEU A 62 1.90 -4.09 0.03
N LEU A 63 2.13 -5.16 -0.74
CA LEU A 63 1.65 -5.24 -2.12
C LEU A 63 0.12 -5.16 -2.19
N ALA A 64 -0.61 -5.82 -1.29
CA ALA A 64 -2.06 -5.73 -1.22
C ALA A 64 -2.54 -4.31 -0.86
N ASN A 65 -1.80 -3.59 -0.01
CA ASN A 65 -2.10 -2.18 0.27
C ASN A 65 -1.85 -1.30 -0.97
N LEU A 66 -0.68 -1.41 -1.60
CA LEU A 66 -0.34 -0.67 -2.83
C LEU A 66 -1.32 -0.94 -3.98
N GLN A 67 -1.76 -2.19 -4.13
CA GLN A 67 -2.78 -2.55 -5.10
C GLN A 67 -4.12 -1.91 -4.76
N SER A 68 -4.50 -1.86 -3.48
CA SER A 68 -5.72 -1.18 -3.03
C SER A 68 -5.66 0.32 -3.34
N ILE A 69 -4.53 0.99 -3.07
CA ILE A 69 -4.31 2.40 -3.39
C ILE A 69 -4.36 2.65 -4.91
N ARG A 70 -3.74 1.78 -5.71
CA ARG A 70 -3.77 1.90 -7.17
C ARG A 70 -5.19 1.72 -7.72
N LEU A 71 -5.94 0.76 -7.18
CA LEU A 71 -7.32 0.51 -7.58
C LEU A 71 -8.24 1.67 -7.14
N ALA A 72 -7.93 2.30 -6.02
CA ALA A 72 -8.54 3.54 -5.55
C ALA A 72 -8.24 4.76 -6.44
N LEU A 73 -7.32 4.65 -7.40
CA LEU A 73 -6.88 5.72 -8.28
C LEU A 73 -6.89 5.25 -9.75
N GLN A 74 -7.99 4.63 -10.18
CA GLN A 74 -8.15 4.26 -11.58
C GLN A 74 -8.57 5.48 -12.39
N SER A 75 -7.75 5.85 -13.37
CA SER A 75 -8.02 6.93 -14.31
C SER A 75 -7.93 6.48 -15.76
N GLY A 76 -8.63 7.16 -16.66
CA GLY A 76 -8.53 6.93 -18.09
C GLY A 76 -9.33 7.95 -18.88
N SER A 77 -9.50 7.68 -20.17
CA SER A 77 -10.33 8.48 -21.05
C SER A 77 -11.34 7.62 -21.80
N ALA A 78 -12.46 8.22 -22.18
CA ALA A 78 -13.49 7.61 -23.00
C ALA A 78 -14.28 8.69 -23.74
N ASN A 79 -15.26 8.31 -24.56
CA ASN A 79 -16.14 9.23 -25.26
C ASN A 79 -17.54 9.22 -24.66
N PHE A 80 -18.21 10.35 -24.66
CA PHE A 80 -19.63 10.44 -24.27
C PHE A 80 -20.51 9.65 -25.25
N GLY A 81 -21.41 8.83 -24.70
CA GLY A 81 -22.36 8.01 -25.47
C GLY A 81 -23.77 8.61 -25.54
N GLY A 82 -24.00 9.81 -24.98
CA GLY A 82 -25.35 10.35 -24.83
C GLY A 82 -26.17 9.57 -23.81
N THR A 83 -27.47 9.46 -24.08
CA THR A 83 -28.42 8.66 -23.30
C THR A 83 -28.21 7.15 -23.44
N THR A 84 -27.50 6.68 -24.47
CA THR A 84 -27.04 5.28 -24.58
C THR A 84 -26.00 4.95 -23.50
N GLY A 85 -25.20 5.95 -23.12
CA GLY A 85 -24.18 5.86 -22.11
C GLY A 85 -22.89 5.16 -22.56
N THR A 86 -21.82 5.40 -21.81
CA THR A 86 -20.50 4.80 -22.00
C THR A 86 -20.14 4.03 -20.76
N THR A 87 -19.94 2.71 -20.90
CA THR A 87 -19.62 1.83 -19.77
C THR A 87 -18.13 1.61 -19.67
N ILE A 88 -17.59 1.79 -18.46
CA ILE A 88 -16.19 1.59 -18.11
C ILE A 88 -16.09 0.50 -17.04
N THR A 89 -15.20 -0.47 -17.25
CA THR A 89 -14.91 -1.55 -16.30
C THR A 89 -13.74 -1.20 -15.38
N HIS A 90 -13.94 -1.37 -14.08
CA HIS A 90 -12.95 -1.04 -13.04
C HIS A 90 -12.70 -2.16 -12.00
N ASN A 91 -13.54 -3.20 -11.94
CA ASN A 91 -13.32 -4.38 -11.09
C ASN A 91 -13.13 -4.09 -9.58
N LEU A 92 -13.80 -3.07 -9.03
CA LEU A 92 -13.67 -2.72 -7.60
C LEU A 92 -14.41 -3.67 -6.67
N GLY A 93 -15.37 -4.46 -7.16
CA GLY A 93 -16.23 -5.33 -6.36
C GLY A 93 -17.21 -4.57 -5.44
N THR A 94 -17.37 -3.26 -5.60
CA THR A 94 -18.21 -2.41 -4.73
C THR A 94 -18.81 -1.24 -5.51
N THR A 95 -19.96 -0.73 -5.06
CA THR A 95 -20.58 0.52 -5.55
C THR A 95 -20.17 1.75 -4.72
N ASN A 96 -19.43 1.55 -3.62
CA ASN A 96 -18.98 2.62 -2.73
C ASN A 96 -17.70 3.29 -3.26
N PHE A 97 -17.83 4.02 -4.36
CA PHE A 97 -16.76 4.81 -4.96
C PHE A 97 -17.29 6.15 -5.45
N ARG A 98 -16.40 7.10 -5.69
CA ARG A 98 -16.68 8.39 -6.32
C ARG A 98 -16.06 8.43 -7.70
N VAL A 99 -16.60 9.27 -8.58
CA VAL A 99 -16.11 9.42 -9.94
C VAL A 99 -16.02 10.92 -10.24
N SER A 100 -14.90 11.35 -10.79
CA SER A 100 -14.75 12.66 -11.43
C SER A 100 -14.74 12.46 -12.94
N ILE A 101 -15.42 13.33 -13.68
CA ILE A 101 -15.53 13.29 -15.15
C ILE A 101 -15.27 14.70 -15.66
N THR A 102 -14.33 14.82 -16.61
CA THR A 102 -13.93 16.10 -17.19
C THR A 102 -13.93 15.99 -18.71
N PRO A 103 -14.79 16.71 -19.44
CA PRO A 103 -14.69 16.81 -20.90
C PRO A 103 -13.32 17.37 -21.32
N THR A 104 -12.69 16.78 -22.34
CA THR A 104 -11.33 17.19 -22.77
C THR A 104 -11.32 18.15 -23.95
N ALA A 105 -12.49 18.42 -24.53
CA ALA A 105 -12.67 19.39 -25.61
C ALA A 105 -13.91 20.25 -25.35
N ASN A 106 -13.93 21.44 -25.94
CA ASN A 106 -15.13 22.26 -25.99
C ASN A 106 -16.23 21.48 -26.73
N PRO A 107 -17.42 21.30 -26.13
CA PRO A 107 -18.53 20.60 -26.79
C PRO A 107 -19.03 21.27 -28.07
N ASP A 108 -18.72 22.55 -28.29
CA ASP A 108 -19.22 23.37 -29.41
C ASP A 108 -20.74 23.28 -29.59
N GLY A 109 -21.43 23.19 -28.45
CA GLY A 109 -22.84 22.83 -28.37
C GLY A 109 -23.25 22.41 -26.96
N TYR A 110 -24.39 21.72 -26.85
CA TYR A 110 -24.95 21.30 -25.57
C TYR A 110 -24.34 19.96 -25.13
N LEU A 111 -23.51 19.99 -24.07
CA LEU A 111 -23.07 18.78 -23.37
C LEU A 111 -24.21 18.15 -22.54
N GLY A 112 -25.02 19.02 -21.93
CA GLY A 112 -26.10 18.64 -21.04
C GLY A 112 -25.67 18.22 -19.65
N GLU A 113 -26.63 17.69 -18.90
CA GLU A 113 -26.41 17.10 -17.60
C GLU A 113 -25.62 15.80 -17.76
N VAL A 114 -24.61 15.62 -16.91
CA VAL A 114 -23.82 14.39 -16.85
C VAL A 114 -24.21 13.65 -15.58
N TRP A 115 -24.51 12.36 -15.70
CA TRP A 115 -24.79 11.49 -14.56
C TRP A 115 -24.11 10.13 -14.71
N VAL A 116 -23.90 9.47 -13.57
CA VAL A 116 -23.19 8.20 -13.49
C VAL A 116 -24.05 7.17 -12.78
N VAL A 117 -24.22 6.02 -13.40
CA VAL A 117 -24.80 4.83 -12.77
C VAL A 117 -23.67 3.90 -12.35
N LYS A 118 -23.61 3.55 -11.07
CA LYS A 118 -22.55 2.72 -10.49
C LYS A 118 -22.99 1.27 -10.35
N SER A 119 -22.08 0.36 -10.64
CA SER A 119 -22.18 -1.08 -10.40
C SER A 119 -20.91 -1.57 -9.70
N ALA A 120 -20.90 -2.81 -9.22
CA ALA A 120 -19.78 -3.34 -8.44
C ALA A 120 -18.44 -3.32 -9.19
N ASN A 121 -18.46 -3.59 -10.50
CA ASN A 121 -17.25 -3.69 -11.32
C ASN A 121 -17.26 -2.75 -12.53
N THR A 122 -18.33 -1.98 -12.71
CA THR A 122 -18.51 -1.08 -13.84
C THR A 122 -19.18 0.22 -13.41
N MET A 123 -18.97 1.26 -14.21
CA MET A 123 -19.74 2.49 -14.16
C MET A 123 -20.20 2.86 -15.57
N THR A 124 -21.39 3.42 -15.68
CA THR A 124 -21.91 3.92 -16.96
C THR A 124 -22.15 5.42 -16.85
N ILE A 125 -21.53 6.16 -17.76
CA ILE A 125 -21.58 7.63 -17.83
C ILE A 125 -22.55 8.00 -18.93
N PHE A 126 -23.47 8.90 -18.61
CA PHE A 126 -24.44 9.42 -19.55
C PHE A 126 -24.32 10.94 -19.64
N ASN A 127 -24.75 11.49 -20.77
CA ASN A 127 -24.99 12.92 -20.91
C ASN A 127 -26.29 13.16 -21.69
N SER A 128 -27.05 14.18 -21.30
CA SER A 128 -28.35 14.49 -21.93
C SER A 128 -28.21 15.27 -23.24
N GLY A 129 -27.08 15.94 -23.45
CA GLY A 129 -26.82 16.71 -24.65
C GLY A 129 -26.34 15.87 -25.84
N ASP A 130 -26.01 16.56 -26.93
CA ASP A 130 -25.68 15.92 -28.22
C ASP A 130 -24.18 15.67 -28.40
N PHE A 131 -23.35 16.17 -27.49
CA PHE A 131 -21.91 15.95 -27.53
C PHE A 131 -21.54 14.47 -27.34
N ARG A 132 -20.63 13.97 -28.19
CA ARG A 132 -20.09 12.59 -28.17
C ARG A 132 -18.56 12.54 -28.14
N GLY A 133 -17.91 13.66 -27.80
CA GLY A 133 -16.45 13.74 -27.74
C GLY A 133 -15.87 13.15 -26.46
N ALA A 134 -14.56 13.33 -26.30
CA ALA A 134 -13.79 12.68 -25.24
C ALA A 134 -13.95 13.35 -23.87
N PHE A 135 -13.81 12.53 -22.82
CA PHE A 135 -13.70 12.93 -21.43
C PHE A 135 -12.65 12.08 -20.73
N ASP A 136 -12.01 12.67 -19.71
CA ASP A 136 -11.19 11.96 -18.75
C ASP A 136 -12.03 11.61 -17.53
N TYR A 137 -11.74 10.45 -16.93
CA TYR A 137 -12.37 10.00 -15.70
C TYR A 137 -11.33 9.62 -14.66
N GLN A 138 -11.70 9.81 -13.39
CA GLN A 138 -10.96 9.33 -12.22
C GLN A 138 -11.93 8.68 -11.25
N ILE A 139 -11.61 7.47 -10.78
CA ILE A 139 -12.38 6.72 -9.81
C ILE A 139 -11.65 6.77 -8.48
N TYR A 140 -12.38 7.08 -7.41
CA TYR A 140 -11.88 7.09 -6.04
C TYR A 140 -12.65 6.08 -5.21
N SER A 141 -12.02 5.00 -4.76
CA SER A 141 -12.67 4.11 -3.80
C SER A 141 -12.76 4.80 -2.44
N ASN A 142 -13.94 4.79 -1.81
CA ASN A 142 -14.10 5.25 -0.44
C ASN A 142 -13.57 4.21 0.56
#